data_AF-A0A4R8ZTN8-F1
#
_entry.id   AF-A0A4R8ZTN8-F1
#
_cell.length_a   1.000
_cell.length_b   1.000
_cell.length_c   1.000
_cell.angle_alpha   90.00
_cell.angle_beta   90.00
_cell.angle_gamma   90.00
#
_symmetry.space_group_name_H-M   'P 1'
#
loop_
_entity.id
_entity.type
_entity.pdbx_description
1 polymer ?
#
loop_
_entity_poly.entity_id
_entity_poly.type
_entity_poly.pdbx_seq_one_letter_code
_entity_poly.pdbx_strand_id
1 'polypeptide(L)'
;AAPAPASAPASTFAPAPLPAPETRPAASVATDAPPQRIALVVVVGMSLLAIAFIIMIFVNPTSEAINALAVIAAPIAAMVAAYYGITLSIQQVKNERAEKEKALARAEAAEALSRETEVWSAQMESGLRVAMAKLTSAGVNTSDVTKAAGTPADFF
;
A
#
# COMPACT_ATOMS: atom_id res chain seq x y z
N ALA A 1 -0.54 14.02 77.42
CA ALA A 1 -1.27 15.18 77.96
C ALA A 1 -2.01 15.86 76.82
N ALA A 2 -3.32 16.11 77.02
CA ALA A 2 -4.21 17.05 76.31
C ALA A 2 -4.52 16.84 74.80
N PRO A 3 -5.68 17.33 74.29
CA PRO A 3 -7.03 17.35 74.86
C PRO A 3 -8.15 16.97 73.83
N ALA A 4 -9.39 16.94 74.34
CA ALA A 4 -10.71 16.80 73.69
C ALA A 4 -10.99 17.82 72.55
N PRO A 5 -12.16 17.87 71.84
CA PRO A 5 -13.49 17.30 72.16
C PRO A 5 -14.38 16.83 70.97
N ALA A 6 -15.54 16.30 71.35
CA ALA A 6 -16.88 16.38 70.73
C ALA A 6 -17.05 16.55 69.21
N SER A 7 -17.95 15.74 68.62
CA SER A 7 -19.15 16.18 67.88
C SER A 7 -19.76 15.00 67.10
N ALA A 8 -21.00 14.63 67.42
CA ALA A 8 -21.85 13.92 66.46
C ALA A 8 -22.35 14.92 65.41
N PRO A 9 -22.55 14.52 64.15
CA PRO A 9 -23.92 14.57 63.66
C PRO A 9 -24.32 13.47 62.65
N ALA A 10 -25.59 13.11 62.75
CA ALA A 10 -26.59 12.91 61.70
C ALA A 10 -26.17 12.49 60.28
N SER A 11 -26.84 11.40 59.86
CA SER A 11 -27.47 11.21 58.55
C SER A 11 -26.58 11.15 57.31
N THR A 12 -26.46 9.95 56.74
CA THR A 12 -26.59 9.80 55.28
C THR A 12 -27.31 8.48 54.99
N PHE A 13 -28.42 8.63 54.30
CA PHE A 13 -29.24 7.62 53.67
C PHE A 13 -28.35 6.72 52.78
N ALA A 14 -28.24 5.43 53.08
CA ALA A 14 -27.54 4.48 52.22
C ALA A 14 -28.58 3.72 51.37
N PRO A 15 -28.69 3.98 50.06
CA PRO A 15 -29.50 3.16 49.19
C PRO A 15 -28.80 1.82 48.93
N ALA A 16 -29.53 0.72 49.05
CA ALA A 16 -29.08 -0.62 48.72
C ALA A 16 -28.66 -0.70 47.23
N PRO A 17 -27.51 -1.32 46.88
CA PRO A 17 -27.17 -1.55 45.49
C PRO A 17 -28.08 -2.64 44.90
N LEU A 18 -28.84 -2.27 43.87
CA LEU A 18 -29.51 -3.22 42.98
C LEU A 18 -28.45 -4.09 42.27
N PRO A 19 -28.69 -5.41 42.08
CA PRO A 19 -27.79 -6.25 41.31
C PRO A 19 -27.78 -5.79 39.85
N ALA A 20 -26.60 -5.47 39.33
CA ALA A 20 -26.39 -5.09 37.94
C ALA A 20 -26.78 -6.25 37.00
N PRO A 21 -27.39 -5.98 35.84
CA PRO A 21 -27.58 -7.00 34.82
C PRO A 21 -26.20 -7.46 34.32
N GLU A 22 -25.88 -8.74 34.50
CA GLU A 22 -24.77 -9.40 33.82
C GLU A 22 -25.02 -9.34 32.31
N THR A 23 -24.43 -8.34 31.66
CA THR A 23 -24.25 -8.32 30.21
C THR A 23 -23.23 -9.40 29.87
N ARG A 24 -23.70 -10.64 29.77
CA ARG A 24 -22.92 -11.77 29.26
C ARG A 24 -22.52 -11.41 27.82
N PRO A 25 -21.22 -11.19 27.50
CA PRO A 25 -20.83 -11.00 26.12
C PRO A 25 -21.12 -12.33 25.43
N ALA A 26 -22.09 -12.32 24.52
CA ALA A 26 -22.28 -13.42 23.58
C ALA A 26 -20.90 -13.67 22.96
N ALA A 27 -20.37 -14.87 23.17
CA ALA A 27 -19.11 -15.29 22.61
C ALA A 27 -19.18 -15.08 21.10
N SER A 28 -18.57 -14.00 20.62
CA SER A 28 -18.23 -13.83 19.23
C SER A 28 -17.22 -14.93 18.93
N VAL A 29 -17.70 -16.04 18.40
CA VAL A 29 -16.86 -17.04 17.74
C VAL A 29 -16.32 -16.36 16.49
N ALA A 30 -15.29 -15.53 16.70
CA ALA A 30 -14.45 -14.99 15.65
C ALA A 30 -13.73 -16.19 15.05
N THR A 31 -14.37 -16.75 14.03
CA THR A 31 -13.78 -17.82 13.25
C THR A 31 -12.71 -17.15 12.41
N ASP A 32 -11.47 -17.29 12.86
CA ASP A 32 -10.25 -16.80 12.21
C ASP A 32 -9.95 -17.64 10.96
N ALA A 33 -10.92 -17.66 10.03
CA ALA A 33 -10.72 -18.20 8.70
C ALA A 33 -10.08 -17.09 7.85
N PRO A 34 -8.98 -17.35 7.14
CA PRO A 34 -8.33 -16.35 6.31
C PRO A 34 -9.37 -15.76 5.35
N PRO A 35 -9.41 -14.43 5.17
CA PRO A 35 -10.48 -13.74 4.43
C PRO A 35 -10.70 -14.32 3.02
N GLN A 36 -9.66 -14.92 2.45
CA GLN A 36 -9.69 -15.59 1.16
C GLN A 36 -10.50 -16.90 1.15
N ARG A 37 -10.51 -17.68 2.22
CA ARG A 37 -11.33 -18.90 2.31
C ARG A 37 -12.81 -18.55 2.49
N ILE A 38 -13.11 -17.54 3.30
CA ILE A 38 -14.48 -17.04 3.46
C ILE A 38 -15.00 -16.50 2.12
N ALA A 39 -14.22 -15.64 1.44
CA ALA A 39 -14.59 -15.11 0.13
C ALA A 39 -14.81 -16.23 -0.91
N LEU A 40 -13.94 -17.24 -0.94
CA LEU A 40 -14.07 -18.37 -1.86
C LEU A 40 -15.32 -19.21 -1.57
N VAL A 41 -15.65 -19.46 -0.30
CA VAL A 41 -16.88 -20.18 0.08
C VAL A 41 -18.12 -19.39 -0.32
N VAL A 42 -18.13 -18.07 -0.14
CA VAL A 42 -19.26 -17.22 -0.56
C VAL A 42 -19.44 -17.26 -2.08
N VAL A 43 -18.35 -17.17 -2.86
CA VAL A 43 -18.40 -17.25 -4.33
C VAL A 43 -18.89 -18.62 -4.80
N VAL A 44 -18.38 -19.71 -4.21
CA VAL A 44 -18.82 -21.07 -4.54
C VAL A 44 -20.29 -21.27 -4.16
N GLY A 45 -20.71 -20.78 -2.99
CA GLY A 45 -22.10 -20.83 -2.53
C GLY A 45 -23.05 -20.08 -3.47
N MET A 46 -22.71 -18.85 -3.87
CA MET A 46 -23.49 -18.08 -4.83
C MET A 46 -23.55 -18.76 -6.20
N SER A 47 -22.44 -19.35 -6.65
CA SER A 47 -22.35 -20.04 -7.94
C SER A 47 -23.22 -21.29 -7.96
N LEU A 48 -23.21 -22.09 -6.89
CA LEU A 48 -24.09 -23.26 -6.75
C LEU A 48 -25.56 -22.86 -6.70
N LEU A 49 -25.91 -21.80 -5.97
CA LEU A 49 -27.28 -21.28 -5.94
C LEU A 49 -27.75 -20.83 -7.33
N ALA A 50 -26.89 -20.13 -8.07
CA ALA A 50 -27.20 -19.68 -9.42
C ALA A 50 -27.37 -20.85 -10.39
N ILE A 51 -26.52 -21.87 -10.32
CA ILE A 51 -26.62 -23.07 -11.17
C ILE A 51 -27.93 -23.84 -10.85
N ALA A 52 -28.25 -24.03 -9.57
CA ALA A 52 -29.49 -24.68 -9.16
C ALA A 52 -30.73 -23.92 -9.67
N PHE A 53 -30.67 -22.59 -9.64
CA PHE A 53 -31.74 -21.75 -10.15
C PHE A 53 -31.87 -21.81 -11.69
N ILE A 54 -30.75 -21.83 -12.41
CA ILE A 54 -30.75 -22.03 -13.87
C ILE A 54 -31.42 -23.37 -14.21
N ILE A 55 -31.04 -24.46 -13.52
CA ILE A 55 -31.65 -25.79 -13.72
C ILE A 55 -33.16 -25.73 -13.44
N MET A 56 -33.59 -25.05 -12.38
CA MET A 56 -35.01 -24.88 -12.04
C MET A 56 -35.79 -24.14 -13.14
N ILE A 57 -35.23 -23.08 -13.74
CA ILE A 57 -35.82 -22.37 -14.89
C ILE A 57 -36.01 -23.31 -16.07
N PHE A 58 -35.01 -24.14 -16.38
CA PHE A 58 -35.10 -25.09 -17.50
C PHE A 58 -36.16 -26.18 -17.27
N VAL A 59 -36.42 -26.57 -16.02
CA VAL A 59 -37.40 -27.61 -15.68
C VAL A 59 -38.84 -27.07 -15.63
N ASN A 60 -39.06 -25.83 -15.22
CA ASN A 60 -40.39 -25.22 -15.20
C ASN A 60 -40.35 -23.69 -15.39
N PRO A 61 -40.31 -23.19 -16.64
CA PRO A 61 -40.19 -21.77 -16.92
C PRO A 61 -41.54 -21.06 -16.79
N THR A 62 -41.95 -20.74 -15.56
CA THR A 62 -43.01 -19.76 -15.36
C THR A 62 -42.40 -18.35 -15.37
N SER A 63 -42.70 -17.58 -16.41
CA SER A 63 -42.13 -16.23 -16.67
C SER A 63 -42.26 -15.26 -15.49
N GLU A 64 -43.25 -15.47 -14.63
CA GLU A 64 -43.52 -14.66 -13.44
C GLU A 64 -42.45 -14.86 -12.33
N ALA A 65 -41.98 -16.10 -12.14
CA ALA A 65 -40.91 -16.40 -11.19
C ALA A 65 -39.56 -15.82 -11.61
N ILE A 66 -39.29 -15.79 -12.92
CA ILE A 66 -38.06 -15.22 -13.49
C ILE A 66 -38.04 -13.69 -13.28
N ASN A 67 -39.16 -13.02 -13.53
CA ASN A 67 -39.26 -11.57 -13.32
C ASN A 67 -39.18 -11.17 -11.84
N ALA A 68 -39.84 -11.94 -10.96
CA ALA A 68 -39.76 -11.71 -9.51
C ALA A 68 -38.32 -11.87 -8.99
N LEU A 69 -37.55 -12.83 -9.50
CA LEU A 69 -36.14 -12.96 -9.11
C LEU A 69 -35.31 -11.77 -9.58
N ALA A 70 -35.50 -11.28 -10.81
CA ALA A 70 -34.74 -10.16 -11.33
C ALA A 70 -34.84 -8.92 -10.42
N VAL A 71 -36.03 -8.66 -9.87
CA VAL A 71 -36.29 -7.54 -8.94
C VAL A 71 -35.54 -7.70 -7.61
N ILE A 72 -35.36 -8.94 -7.13
CA ILE A 72 -34.68 -9.23 -5.86
C ILE A 72 -33.16 -9.35 -6.04
N ALA A 73 -32.71 -9.92 -7.17
CA ALA A 73 -31.31 -10.18 -7.45
C ALA A 73 -30.53 -8.93 -7.88
N ALA A 74 -31.17 -8.02 -8.65
CA ALA A 74 -30.51 -6.84 -9.17
C ALA A 74 -29.94 -5.91 -8.07
N PRO A 75 -30.65 -5.61 -6.97
CA PRO A 75 -30.11 -4.81 -5.87
C PRO A 75 -28.92 -5.46 -5.17
N ILE A 76 -28.96 -6.79 -4.97
CA ILE A 76 -27.88 -7.54 -4.31
C ILE A 76 -26.62 -7.52 -5.18
N ALA A 77 -26.77 -7.77 -6.48
CA ALA A 77 -25.67 -7.71 -7.43
C ALA A 77 -25.05 -6.31 -7.52
N ALA A 78 -25.87 -5.26 -7.52
CA ALA A 78 -25.41 -3.87 -7.52
C ALA A 78 -24.61 -3.52 -6.25
N MET A 79 -25.05 -3.98 -5.09
CA MET A 79 -24.35 -3.75 -3.82
C MET A 79 -22.97 -4.41 -3.81
N VAL A 80 -22.88 -5.65 -4.31
CA VAL A 80 -21.61 -6.39 -4.42
C VAL A 80 -20.69 -5.72 -5.44
N ALA A 81 -21.20 -5.31 -6.60
CA ALA A 81 -20.43 -4.60 -7.62
C ALA A 81 -19.86 -3.27 -7.09
N ALA A 82 -20.64 -2.52 -6.30
CA ALA A 82 -20.16 -1.30 -5.67
C ALA A 82 -19.05 -1.58 -4.66
N TYR A 83 -19.23 -2.58 -3.78
CA TYR A 83 -18.23 -2.92 -2.76
C TYR A 83 -16.89 -3.34 -3.36
N TYR A 84 -16.92 -4.25 -4.34
CA TYR A 84 -15.70 -4.73 -5.00
C TYR A 84 -15.13 -3.70 -5.98
N GLY A 85 -15.97 -2.91 -6.65
CA GLY A 85 -15.53 -1.83 -7.53
C GLY A 85 -14.74 -0.74 -6.80
N ILE A 86 -15.19 -0.35 -5.60
CA ILE A 86 -14.48 0.61 -4.74
C ILE A 86 -13.16 0.01 -4.23
N THR A 87 -13.17 -1.27 -3.86
CA THR A 87 -11.96 -1.94 -3.37
C THR A 87 -10.89 -2.03 -4.46
N LEU A 88 -11.30 -2.31 -5.71
CA LEU A 88 -10.39 -2.39 -6.85
C LEU A 88 -9.80 -1.02 -7.20
N SER A 89 -10.61 0.04 -7.15
CA SER A 89 -10.13 1.39 -7.45
C SER A 89 -9.12 1.91 -6.43
N ILE A 90 -9.26 1.55 -5.15
CA ILE A 90 -8.27 1.86 -4.12
C ILE A 90 -6.94 1.13 -4.39
N GLN A 91 -6.99 -0.13 -4.83
CA GLN A 91 -5.78 -0.88 -5.17
C GLN A 91 -5.08 -0.31 -6.40
N GLN A 92 -5.84 0.13 -7.41
CA GLN A 92 -5.27 0.80 -8.59
C GLN A 92 -4.51 2.07 -8.23
N VAL A 93 -5.09 2.98 -7.43
CA VAL A 93 -4.41 4.21 -7.01
C VAL A 93 -3.15 3.91 -6.18
N LYS A 94 -3.19 2.86 -5.33
CA LYS A 94 -2.01 2.43 -4.57
C LYS A 94 -0.90 1.91 -5.49
N ASN A 95 -1.24 1.09 -6.47
CA ASN A 95 -0.28 0.56 -7.43
C ASN A 95 0.31 1.68 -8.29
N GLU A 96 -0.50 2.61 -8.78
CA GLU A 96 -0.02 3.77 -9.53
C GLU A 96 0.92 4.65 -8.71
N ARG A 97 0.65 4.83 -7.40
CA ARG A 97 1.55 5.56 -6.51
C ARG A 97 2.87 4.82 -6.29
N ALA A 98 2.83 3.50 -6.07
CA ALA A 98 4.02 2.68 -5.91
C ALA A 98 4.89 2.67 -7.19
N GLU A 99 4.27 2.64 -8.36
CA GLU A 99 4.97 2.72 -9.64
C GLU A 99 5.62 4.10 -9.87
N LYS A 100 4.93 5.19 -9.51
CA LYS A 100 5.49 6.55 -9.57
C LYS A 100 6.65 6.74 -8.60
N GLU A 101 6.53 6.26 -7.37
CA GLU A 101 7.60 6.31 -6.37
C GLU A 101 8.84 5.52 -6.84
N LYS A 102 8.63 4.34 -7.42
CA LYS A 102 9.73 3.54 -8.00
C LYS A 102 10.38 4.22 -9.20
N ALA A 103 9.64 4.99 -9.99
CA ALA A 103 10.20 5.77 -11.10
C ALA A 103 11.02 6.95 -10.58
N LEU A 104 10.53 7.67 -9.57
CA LEU A 104 11.26 8.76 -8.89
C LEU A 104 12.56 8.25 -8.27
N ALA A 105 12.53 7.11 -7.56
CA ALA A 105 13.72 6.51 -6.98
C ALA A 105 14.77 6.13 -8.04
N ARG A 106 14.34 5.69 -9.23
CA ARG A 106 15.28 5.42 -10.33
C ARG A 106 15.85 6.68 -10.96
N ALA A 107 15.07 7.76 -11.06
CA ALA A 107 15.57 9.04 -11.54
C ALA A 107 16.59 9.62 -10.56
N GLU A 108 16.31 9.59 -9.26
CA GLU A 108 17.21 10.08 -8.23
C GLU A 108 18.52 9.25 -8.18
N ALA A 109 18.44 7.93 -8.33
CA ALA A 109 19.63 7.08 -8.45
C ALA A 109 20.47 7.42 -9.70
N ALA A 110 19.83 7.74 -10.82
CA ALA A 110 20.54 8.15 -12.03
C ALA A 110 21.20 9.52 -11.88
N GLU A 111 20.57 10.48 -11.20
CA GLU A 111 21.14 11.80 -10.89
C GLU A 111 22.30 11.72 -9.88
N ALA A 112 22.25 10.79 -8.93
CA ALA A 112 23.37 10.52 -8.04
C ALA A 112 24.56 9.97 -8.82
N LEU A 113 24.32 8.96 -9.68
CA LEU A 113 25.34 8.38 -10.54
C LEU A 113 25.93 9.38 -11.54
N SER A 114 25.13 10.32 -12.09
CA SER A 114 25.64 11.34 -13.00
C SER A 114 26.60 12.29 -12.30
N ARG A 115 26.25 12.75 -11.09
CA ARG A 115 27.12 13.61 -10.27
C ARG A 115 28.42 12.90 -9.89
N GLU A 116 28.35 11.62 -9.52
CA GLU A 116 29.55 10.82 -9.25
C GLU A 116 30.43 10.64 -10.50
N THR A 117 29.81 10.48 -11.67
CA THR A 117 30.52 10.37 -12.96
C THR A 117 31.21 11.67 -13.33
N GLU A 118 30.57 12.82 -13.11
CA GLU A 118 31.15 14.15 -13.34
C GLU A 118 32.35 14.42 -12.41
N VAL A 119 32.28 13.99 -11.15
CA VAL A 119 33.40 14.10 -10.21
C VAL A 119 34.58 13.21 -10.67
N TRP A 120 34.27 11.99 -11.12
CA TRP A 120 35.29 11.06 -11.60
C TRP A 120 35.95 11.54 -12.91
N SER A 121 35.17 12.10 -13.83
CA SER A 121 35.70 12.65 -15.08
C SER A 121 36.57 13.88 -14.84
N ALA A 122 36.16 14.79 -13.94
CA ALA A 122 36.97 15.95 -13.56
C ALA A 122 38.31 15.54 -12.92
N GLN A 123 38.32 14.46 -12.13
CA GLN A 123 39.55 13.93 -11.55
C GLN A 123 40.49 13.35 -12.62
N MET A 124 39.95 12.61 -13.60
CA MET A 124 40.72 12.07 -14.72
C MET A 124 41.28 13.17 -15.61
N GLU A 125 40.50 14.22 -15.87
CA GLU A 125 40.93 15.38 -16.65
C GLU A 125 42.07 16.15 -15.94
N SER A 126 41.95 16.37 -14.62
CA SER A 126 43.02 16.98 -13.83
C SER A 126 44.29 16.12 -13.81
N GLY A 127 44.16 14.80 -13.65
CA GLY A 127 45.28 13.85 -13.72
C GLY A 127 45.98 13.86 -15.08
N LEU A 128 45.21 13.92 -16.17
CA LEU A 128 45.72 14.04 -17.54
C LEU A 128 46.48 15.35 -17.74
N ARG A 129 45.93 16.50 -17.29
CA ARG A 129 46.59 17.82 -17.33
C ARG A 129 47.95 17.80 -16.63
N VAL A 130 48.01 17.21 -15.44
CA VAL A 130 49.27 17.10 -14.69
C VAL A 130 50.27 16.17 -15.38
N ALA A 131 49.82 15.03 -15.92
CA ALA A 131 50.69 14.11 -16.65
C ALA A 131 51.27 14.75 -17.93
N MET A 132 50.46 15.49 -18.69
CA MET A 132 50.89 16.24 -19.87
C MET A 132 51.91 17.32 -19.53
N ALA A 133 51.68 18.09 -18.46
CA ALA A 133 52.65 19.10 -18.00
C ALA A 133 54.01 18.49 -17.65
N LYS A 134 54.02 17.31 -17.00
CA LYS A 134 55.25 16.58 -16.67
C LYS A 134 55.96 16.04 -17.91
N LEU A 135 55.23 15.46 -18.86
CA LEU A 135 55.81 14.95 -20.11
C LEU A 135 56.44 16.07 -20.95
N THR A 136 55.75 17.20 -21.06
CA THR A 136 56.25 18.40 -21.75
C THR A 136 57.51 18.96 -21.08
N SER A 137 57.55 19.00 -19.73
CA SER A 137 58.74 19.42 -18.99
C SER A 137 59.95 18.48 -19.18
N ALA A 138 59.69 17.21 -19.51
CA ALA A 138 60.71 16.22 -19.82
C ALA A 138 61.13 16.20 -21.31
N GLY A 139 60.55 17.09 -22.14
CA GLY A 139 60.86 17.18 -23.57
C GLY A 139 60.34 16.01 -24.41
N VAL A 140 59.39 15.23 -23.89
CA VAL A 140 58.80 14.06 -24.57
C VAL A 140 57.62 14.52 -25.43
N ASN A 141 57.54 14.01 -26.66
CA ASN A 141 56.51 14.38 -27.62
C ASN A 141 55.13 13.87 -27.18
N THR A 142 54.15 14.76 -27.05
CA THR A 142 52.81 14.50 -26.48
C THR A 142 51.70 14.34 -27.54
N SER A 143 52.04 14.40 -28.83
CA SER A 143 51.08 14.41 -29.95
C SER A 143 50.13 13.21 -29.97
N ASP A 144 50.60 12.04 -29.56
CA ASP A 144 49.80 10.81 -29.58
C ASP A 144 48.77 10.77 -28.44
N VAL A 145 49.07 11.42 -27.30
CA VAL A 145 48.16 11.51 -26.15
C VAL A 145 47.04 12.51 -26.44
N THR A 146 47.35 13.66 -27.04
CA THR A 146 46.33 14.63 -27.48
C THR A 146 45.39 14.04 -28.53
N LYS A 147 45.93 13.23 -29.44
CA LYS A 147 45.14 12.53 -30.48
C LYS A 147 44.27 11.42 -29.90
N ALA A 148 44.76 10.68 -28.90
CA ALA A 148 44.00 9.62 -28.23
C ALA A 148 42.92 10.16 -27.27
N ALA A 149 43.15 11.31 -26.63
CA ALA A 149 42.21 11.94 -25.70
C ALA A 149 41.09 12.75 -26.39
N GLY A 150 41.12 12.88 -27.73
CA GLY A 150 40.08 13.56 -28.51
C GLY A 150 39.85 15.03 -28.14
N THR A 151 40.78 15.66 -27.44
CA THR A 151 40.65 17.01 -26.88
C THR A 151 41.12 18.06 -27.89
N PRO A 152 40.42 19.19 -28.06
CA PRO A 152 40.86 20.27 -28.96
C PRO A 152 42.27 20.76 -28.60
N ALA A 153 43.03 21.21 -29.60
CA ALA A 153 44.41 21.67 -29.41
C ALA A 153 44.55 22.82 -28.39
N ASP A 154 43.46 23.56 -28.13
CA ASP A 154 43.40 24.70 -27.22
C ASP A 154 42.88 24.35 -25.80
N PHE A 155 42.77 23.07 -25.43
CA PHE A 155 42.18 22.65 -24.15
C PHE A 155 43.10 22.72 -22.92
N PHE A 156 44.42 22.88 -23.12
CA PHE A 156 45.46 22.88 -22.09
C PHE A 156 46.13 24.23 -21.95
#